data_AF-A0A7X9W5W5-F1
#
_entry.id   AF-A0A7X9W5W5-F1
#
_cell.length_a   1.000
_cell.length_b   1.000
_cell.length_c   1.000
_cell.angle_alpha   90.00
_cell.angle_beta   90.00
_cell.angle_gamma   90.00
#
_symmetry.space_group_name_H-M   'P 1'
#
loop_
_entity.id
_entity.type
_entity.pdbx_description
1 polymer ?
#
loop_
_entity_poly.entity_id
_entity_poly.type
_entity_poly.pdbx_seq_one_letter_code
_entity_poly.pdbx_strand_id
1 'polypeptide(L)'
;MGSAVNTLMAMPDVNVDNIPAVAGAILSTPGLSDSAIPVVVGAILQSPSVTSITLPKVAETIMNIPAVANSPYPGLVRRAMDAVGIGLPGTATRPAGQDGTGGASGPADSGGAQGGTLAVSTYRSQSGAQLQYVNLKTSEARWNDGQALTSLDRQTNRPKIRVSFNRRGEHRFTVKVMARRTNAVYTARERDRQPLYRDPDQSTYQYVTDPDGTKVVDNITLPAAGLNTYLFEVLNDQNQTVMTEMIETVRRMYIQEIRMPGPENMERRYGFQPTADEYARHGIDVLQLPYVQTRGDANSDVWTDEGDARMRRLVQSIYPRSEGARHEPYTIAVCHIDRLAAQWPIAPLIMRANAGPGVADAEMDLLGPDGNPAYLWLNIDPNDDWFLECLFEYTDAAGTVKRAVVPKDRVTPITGNTAEPSACLRVRVRLAGLLPTPASGRIILRVKLMESAAGGVAFLGTNILGVAVRTPWQLATMAYQQETLVHEMGHLLGMTPSGPEWANANEGGELYDASKLDGGRYFYSDAGNHCHFGLPANQANSSNVGACVMFGGDCQSIRFCPSCSDAVRKVDMSNGWTTS
;
A
#
# COMPACT_ATOMS: atom_id res chain seq x y z
N MET A 1 25.73 -15.59 -25.49
CA MET A 1 25.87 -15.14 -24.08
C MET A 1 25.81 -16.30 -23.09
N GLY A 2 24.82 -17.20 -23.17
CA GLY A 2 24.72 -18.33 -22.22
C GLY A 2 25.96 -19.25 -22.15
N SER A 3 26.65 -19.48 -23.27
CA SER A 3 27.92 -20.23 -23.28
C SER A 3 29.04 -19.53 -22.50
N ALA A 4 29.17 -18.21 -22.61
CA ALA A 4 30.19 -17.43 -21.90
C ALA A 4 29.93 -17.36 -20.39
N VAL A 5 28.66 -17.22 -19.99
CA VAL A 5 28.25 -17.28 -18.57
C VAL A 5 28.58 -18.65 -17.98
N ASN A 6 28.26 -19.73 -18.71
CA ASN A 6 28.60 -21.08 -18.25
C ASN A 6 30.12 -21.32 -18.16
N THR A 7 30.92 -20.78 -19.09
CA THR A 7 32.38 -20.85 -18.98
C THR A 7 32.92 -20.15 -17.74
N LEU A 8 32.38 -18.97 -17.40
CA LEU A 8 32.77 -18.23 -16.19
C LEU A 8 32.34 -18.95 -14.91
N MET A 9 31.12 -19.50 -14.89
CA MET A 9 30.58 -20.24 -13.74
C MET A 9 31.22 -21.63 -13.56
N ALA A 10 31.92 -22.15 -14.57
CA ALA A 10 32.61 -23.45 -14.55
C ALA A 10 34.14 -23.32 -14.40
N MET A 11 34.66 -22.13 -14.08
CA MET A 11 36.09 -21.96 -13.79
C MET A 11 36.52 -22.78 -12.56
N PRO A 12 37.73 -23.35 -12.51
CA PRO A 12 38.20 -24.21 -11.41
C PRO A 12 38.13 -23.54 -10.02
N ASP A 13 38.24 -22.21 -9.98
CA ASP A 13 38.21 -21.43 -8.74
C ASP A 13 36.79 -21.08 -8.27
N VAL A 14 35.76 -21.42 -9.05
CA VAL A 14 34.35 -21.18 -8.71
C VAL A 14 33.79 -22.39 -7.96
N ASN A 15 33.33 -22.17 -6.74
CA ASN A 15 32.80 -23.18 -5.84
C ASN A 15 31.51 -22.69 -5.14
N VAL A 16 30.91 -23.56 -4.34
CA VAL A 16 29.63 -23.33 -3.64
C VAL A 16 29.60 -22.04 -2.82
N ASP A 17 30.75 -21.61 -2.28
CA ASP A 17 30.82 -20.45 -1.39
C ASP A 17 30.94 -19.11 -2.13
N ASN A 18 31.46 -19.12 -3.36
CA ASN A 18 31.70 -17.88 -4.13
C ASN A 18 30.81 -17.71 -5.37
N ILE A 19 30.02 -18.73 -5.73
CA ILE A 19 29.02 -18.69 -6.81
C ILE A 19 28.09 -17.46 -6.77
N PRO A 20 27.52 -17.04 -5.61
CA PRO A 20 26.70 -15.83 -5.54
C PRO A 20 27.47 -14.55 -5.90
N ALA A 21 28.72 -14.43 -5.44
CA ALA A 21 29.58 -13.28 -5.75
C ALA A 21 29.96 -13.22 -7.22
N VAL A 22 30.24 -14.38 -7.84
CA VAL A 22 30.52 -14.49 -9.29
C VAL A 22 29.30 -14.09 -10.12
N ALA A 23 28.11 -14.56 -9.75
CA ALA A 23 26.85 -14.15 -10.39
C ALA A 23 26.63 -12.63 -10.29
N GLY A 24 26.91 -12.04 -9.12
CA GLY A 24 26.84 -10.59 -8.92
C GLY A 24 27.84 -9.81 -9.76
N ALA A 25 29.08 -10.30 -9.88
CA ALA A 25 30.12 -9.69 -10.70
C ALA A 25 29.79 -9.71 -12.19
N ILE A 26 29.27 -10.83 -12.70
CA ILE A 26 28.82 -10.95 -14.11
C ILE A 26 27.76 -9.89 -14.43
N LEU A 27 26.75 -9.74 -13.56
CA LEU A 27 25.66 -8.79 -13.75
C LEU A 27 26.06 -7.32 -13.48
N SER A 28 27.18 -7.11 -12.78
CA SER A 28 27.74 -5.77 -12.53
C SER A 28 28.83 -5.39 -13.54
N THR A 29 29.02 -6.18 -14.60
CA THR A 29 30.07 -5.92 -15.61
C THR A 29 29.77 -4.63 -16.39
N PRO A 30 30.70 -3.66 -16.42
CA PRO A 30 30.54 -2.45 -17.21
C PRO A 30 30.37 -2.77 -18.70
N GLY A 31 29.34 -2.22 -19.33
CA GLY A 31 29.04 -2.43 -20.75
C GLY A 31 27.98 -3.51 -21.05
N LEU A 32 27.42 -4.15 -20.02
CA LEU A 32 26.23 -5.00 -20.19
C LEU A 32 25.00 -4.11 -20.48
N SER A 33 24.36 -4.31 -21.63
CA SER A 33 23.15 -3.54 -21.99
C SER A 33 21.93 -4.03 -21.21
N ASP A 34 20.98 -3.13 -20.91
CA ASP A 34 19.74 -3.47 -20.18
C ASP A 34 18.93 -4.59 -20.87
N SER A 35 19.04 -4.71 -22.19
CA SER A 35 18.43 -5.77 -23.01
C SER A 35 19.10 -7.14 -22.89
N ALA A 36 20.36 -7.20 -22.45
CA ALA A 36 21.12 -8.44 -22.27
C ALA A 36 20.92 -9.07 -20.88
N ILE A 37 20.52 -8.26 -19.90
CA ILE A 37 20.33 -8.67 -18.50
C ILE A 37 19.41 -9.90 -18.36
N PRO A 38 18.25 -10.02 -19.03
CA PRO A 38 17.37 -11.19 -18.88
C PRO A 38 18.02 -12.50 -19.35
N VAL A 39 18.78 -12.44 -20.45
CA VAL A 39 19.48 -13.59 -21.02
C VAL A 39 20.64 -14.02 -20.12
N VAL A 40 21.32 -13.07 -19.48
CA VAL A 40 22.39 -13.34 -18.52
C VAL A 40 21.84 -13.90 -17.20
N VAL A 41 20.78 -13.31 -16.64
CA VAL A 41 20.10 -13.83 -15.44
C VAL A 41 19.60 -15.24 -15.68
N GLY A 42 18.93 -15.50 -16.81
CA GLY A 42 18.48 -16.84 -17.19
C GLY A 42 19.64 -17.84 -17.31
N ALA A 43 20.75 -17.44 -17.93
CA ALA A 43 21.93 -18.28 -18.06
C ALA A 43 22.63 -18.59 -16.72
N ILE A 44 22.66 -17.64 -15.78
CA ILE A 44 23.20 -17.86 -14.43
C ILE A 44 22.33 -18.87 -13.68
N LEU A 45 21.01 -18.67 -13.68
CA LEU A 45 20.07 -19.53 -12.94
C LEU A 45 19.97 -20.94 -13.51
N GLN A 46 20.23 -21.11 -14.81
CA GLN A 46 20.26 -22.41 -15.49
C GLN A 46 21.66 -23.02 -15.56
N SER A 47 22.67 -22.39 -14.95
CA SER A 47 24.04 -22.87 -14.99
C SER A 47 24.18 -24.18 -14.21
N PRO A 48 24.85 -25.23 -14.74
CA PRO A 48 25.06 -26.48 -14.02
C PRO A 48 25.81 -26.33 -12.68
N SER A 49 26.57 -25.25 -12.52
CA SER A 49 27.27 -24.92 -11.28
C SER A 49 26.33 -24.40 -10.18
N VAL A 50 25.14 -23.89 -10.55
CA VAL A 50 24.11 -23.45 -9.60
C VAL A 50 23.25 -24.65 -9.23
N THR A 51 23.34 -25.06 -7.97
CA THR A 51 22.59 -26.21 -7.42
C THR A 51 21.43 -25.70 -6.57
N SER A 52 20.54 -26.60 -6.15
CA SER A 52 19.47 -26.26 -5.20
C SER A 52 19.99 -25.65 -3.88
N ILE A 53 21.24 -25.93 -3.50
CA ILE A 53 21.87 -25.38 -2.29
C ILE A 53 22.33 -23.92 -2.49
N THR A 54 22.87 -23.60 -3.67
CA THR A 54 23.42 -22.27 -3.97
C THR A 54 22.40 -21.31 -4.56
N LEU A 55 21.35 -21.85 -5.20
CA LEU A 55 20.31 -21.07 -5.88
C LEU A 55 19.66 -19.98 -5.00
N PRO A 56 19.32 -20.19 -3.72
CA PRO A 56 18.69 -19.14 -2.91
C PRO A 56 19.60 -17.92 -2.73
N LYS A 57 20.89 -18.14 -2.46
CA LYS A 57 21.88 -17.07 -2.27
C LYS A 57 22.22 -16.37 -3.58
N VAL A 58 22.24 -17.10 -4.69
CA VAL A 58 22.39 -16.54 -6.04
C VAL A 58 21.18 -15.66 -6.38
N ALA A 59 19.97 -16.15 -6.14
CA ALA A 59 18.72 -15.41 -6.37
C ALA A 59 18.67 -14.13 -5.54
N GLU A 60 18.99 -14.19 -4.25
CA GLU A 60 19.08 -13.03 -3.37
C GLU A 60 20.09 -11.99 -3.89
N THR A 61 21.29 -12.45 -4.27
CA THR A 61 22.33 -11.57 -4.80
C THR A 61 21.89 -10.89 -6.11
N ILE A 62 21.25 -11.64 -7.02
CA ILE A 62 20.72 -11.11 -8.28
C ILE A 62 19.61 -10.08 -8.01
N MET A 63 18.70 -10.36 -7.07
CA MET A 63 17.57 -9.48 -6.73
C MET A 63 18.03 -8.18 -6.06
N ASN A 64 19.19 -8.16 -5.42
CA ASN A 64 19.76 -6.96 -4.79
C ASN A 64 20.56 -6.08 -5.77
N ILE A 65 20.72 -6.49 -7.03
CA ILE A 65 21.40 -5.67 -8.05
C ILE A 65 20.42 -4.61 -8.58
N PRO A 66 20.75 -3.30 -8.51
CA PRO A 66 19.83 -2.22 -8.88
C PRO A 66 19.25 -2.34 -10.30
N ALA A 67 20.02 -2.85 -11.27
CA ALA A 67 19.56 -3.04 -12.65
C ALA A 67 18.51 -4.17 -12.80
N VAL A 68 18.48 -5.12 -11.85
CA VAL A 68 17.52 -6.23 -11.81
C VAL A 68 16.33 -5.89 -10.90
N ALA A 69 16.58 -5.21 -9.78
CA ALA A 69 15.58 -4.77 -8.81
C ALA A 69 14.59 -3.74 -9.38
N ASN A 70 15.01 -2.93 -10.37
CA ASN A 70 14.23 -1.83 -10.94
C ASN A 70 13.49 -2.20 -12.26
N SER A 71 13.26 -3.49 -12.51
CA SER A 71 12.69 -4.01 -13.77
C SER A 71 11.71 -5.17 -13.49
N PRO A 72 10.81 -5.61 -14.43
CA PRO A 72 9.93 -6.79 -14.26
C PRO A 72 10.64 -8.15 -14.03
N TYR A 73 11.95 -8.17 -13.78
CA TYR A 73 12.80 -9.34 -13.76
C TYR A 73 12.85 -10.18 -12.46
N PRO A 74 12.29 -9.76 -11.29
CA PRO A 74 12.06 -10.67 -10.17
C PRO A 74 11.22 -11.91 -10.54
N GLY A 75 10.38 -11.82 -11.57
CA GLY A 75 9.58 -12.94 -12.07
C GLY A 75 10.39 -14.07 -12.73
N LEU A 76 11.57 -13.79 -13.31
CA LEU A 76 12.46 -14.81 -13.89
C LEU A 76 13.21 -15.60 -12.81
N VAL A 77 13.71 -14.88 -11.80
CA VAL A 77 14.38 -15.47 -10.62
C VAL A 77 13.39 -16.33 -9.85
N ARG A 78 12.16 -15.83 -9.63
CA ARG A 78 11.07 -16.56 -8.97
C ARG A 78 10.70 -17.85 -9.71
N ARG A 79 10.52 -17.82 -11.04
CA ARG A 79 10.25 -19.04 -11.83
C ARG A 79 11.35 -20.09 -11.75
N ALA A 80 12.62 -19.69 -11.68
CA ALA A 80 13.73 -20.62 -11.54
C ALA A 80 13.78 -21.28 -10.16
N MET A 81 13.42 -20.54 -9.10
CA MET A 81 13.31 -21.08 -7.73
C MET A 81 12.08 -22.00 -7.57
N ASP A 82 10.94 -21.63 -8.16
CA ASP A 82 9.73 -22.46 -8.18
C ASP A 82 9.97 -23.79 -8.91
N ALA A 83 10.73 -23.77 -10.01
CA ALA A 83 11.06 -24.96 -10.79
C ALA A 83 11.92 -26.00 -10.04
N VAL A 84 12.60 -25.60 -8.95
CA VAL A 84 13.39 -26.50 -8.09
C VAL A 84 12.78 -26.71 -6.69
N GLY A 85 11.54 -26.25 -6.48
CA GLY A 85 10.80 -26.48 -5.23
C GLY A 85 11.27 -25.65 -4.03
N ILE A 86 11.99 -24.54 -4.26
CA ILE A 86 12.45 -23.64 -3.19
C ILE A 86 11.57 -22.38 -3.19
N GLY A 87 10.62 -22.30 -2.28
CA GLY A 87 9.81 -21.11 -2.07
C GLY A 87 10.56 -20.05 -1.26
N LEU A 88 10.64 -18.82 -1.79
CA LEU A 88 10.97 -17.65 -0.96
C LEU A 88 9.77 -17.28 -0.07
N PRO A 89 9.99 -16.73 1.14
CA PRO A 89 8.90 -16.15 1.91
C PRO A 89 8.31 -14.99 1.09
N GLY A 90 7.03 -15.09 0.73
CA GLY A 90 6.31 -13.97 0.13
C GLY A 90 5.66 -14.19 -1.24
N THR A 91 5.47 -15.43 -1.72
CA THR A 91 4.43 -15.71 -2.73
C THR A 91 3.91 -17.13 -2.58
N ALA A 92 2.62 -17.27 -2.29
CA ALA A 92 1.88 -18.50 -2.54
C ALA A 92 1.27 -18.40 -3.94
N THR A 93 1.89 -19.04 -4.93
CA THR A 93 1.14 -19.64 -6.02
C THR A 93 0.34 -20.79 -5.43
N ARG A 94 -0.98 -20.76 -5.62
CA ARG A 94 -1.93 -21.78 -5.17
C ARG A 94 -1.52 -23.17 -5.71
N PRO A 95 -1.19 -24.17 -4.86
CA PRO A 95 -1.16 -25.55 -5.30
C PRO A 95 -2.55 -26.15 -5.16
N ALA A 96 -2.99 -26.87 -6.18
CA ALA A 96 -4.13 -27.76 -6.11
C ALA A 96 -3.82 -28.92 -5.15
N GLY A 97 -4.72 -29.17 -4.20
CA GLY A 97 -4.97 -30.42 -3.47
C GLY A 97 -3.77 -31.17 -2.86
N GLN A 98 -3.68 -31.19 -1.52
CA GLN A 98 -3.64 -32.42 -0.73
C GLN A 98 -3.74 -32.13 0.78
N ASP A 99 -4.48 -33.01 1.45
CA ASP A 99 -4.96 -32.96 2.83
C ASP A 99 -3.87 -33.06 3.91
N GLY A 100 -4.22 -32.66 5.15
CA GLY A 100 -3.79 -33.41 6.34
C GLY A 100 -3.19 -32.65 7.54
N THR A 101 -4.07 -32.24 8.47
CA THR A 101 -3.98 -32.42 9.95
C THR A 101 -2.82 -31.87 10.79
N GLY A 102 -3.21 -31.16 11.87
CA GLY A 102 -2.47 -30.94 13.13
C GLY A 102 -2.14 -29.46 13.37
N GLY A 103 -2.72 -28.70 14.30
CA GLY A 103 -3.27 -29.04 15.62
C GLY A 103 -2.39 -28.40 16.69
N ALA A 104 -2.73 -27.19 17.15
CA ALA A 104 -2.31 -26.67 18.46
C ALA A 104 -3.18 -25.45 18.83
N SER A 105 -4.18 -25.72 19.66
CA SER A 105 -5.03 -24.79 20.38
C SER A 105 -4.27 -24.12 21.55
N GLY A 106 -4.52 -22.83 21.77
CA GLY A 106 -4.15 -22.08 22.97
C GLY A 106 -5.20 -20.99 23.23
N PRO A 107 -5.56 -20.70 24.50
CA PRO A 107 -6.90 -20.23 24.86
C PRO A 107 -7.08 -18.71 24.77
N ALA A 108 -8.35 -18.33 24.69
CA ALA A 108 -8.85 -16.96 24.73
C ALA A 108 -8.46 -16.24 26.03
N ASP A 109 -7.83 -15.07 25.90
CA ASP A 109 -7.69 -14.12 27.00
C ASP A 109 -8.60 -12.92 26.79
N SER A 110 -9.46 -12.74 27.78
CA SER A 110 -10.35 -11.62 28.04
C SER A 110 -9.58 -10.39 28.54
N GLY A 111 -9.90 -9.22 28.00
CA GLY A 111 -9.89 -7.93 28.70
C GLY A 111 -8.59 -7.46 29.36
N GLY A 112 -7.85 -6.61 28.65
CA GLY A 112 -6.80 -5.76 29.23
C GLY A 112 -5.96 -5.10 28.16
N ALA A 113 -6.03 -3.77 28.05
CA ALA A 113 -5.16 -3.00 27.17
C ALA A 113 -3.70 -3.18 27.62
N GLN A 114 -2.95 -4.05 26.95
CA GLN A 114 -1.49 -4.05 27.03
C GLN A 114 -0.97 -3.06 25.99
N GLY A 115 -0.71 -1.83 26.44
CA GLY A 115 0.03 -0.85 25.66
C GLY A 115 1.44 -1.38 25.39
N GLY A 116 1.74 -1.59 24.10
CA GLY A 116 3.10 -1.86 23.66
C GLY A 116 4.03 -0.71 24.03
N THR A 117 5.33 -1.00 24.19
CA THR A 117 6.36 0.04 24.25
C THR A 117 6.43 0.76 22.90
N LEU A 118 6.61 2.08 22.92
CA LEU A 118 6.85 2.88 21.70
C LEU A 118 7.98 2.23 20.88
N ALA A 119 7.71 1.95 19.60
CA ALA A 119 8.74 1.43 18.72
C ALA A 119 9.81 2.50 18.52
N VAL A 120 11.06 2.07 18.53
CA VAL A 120 12.19 2.95 18.29
C VAL A 120 12.64 2.80 16.85
N SER A 121 12.92 3.91 16.16
CA SER A 121 13.30 3.86 14.76
C SER A 121 14.64 3.14 14.55
N THR A 122 14.64 2.21 13.60
CA THR A 122 15.85 1.55 13.08
C THR A 122 16.40 2.24 11.84
N TYR A 123 15.82 3.37 11.42
CA TYR A 123 16.24 4.08 10.23
C TYR A 123 17.71 4.49 10.32
N ARG A 124 18.43 4.32 9.21
CA ARG A 124 19.83 4.68 9.05
C ARG A 124 19.98 5.38 7.70
N SER A 125 20.93 6.32 7.64
CA SER A 125 21.23 6.97 6.38
C SER A 125 21.67 5.96 5.33
N GLN A 126 21.16 6.12 4.11
CA GLN A 126 21.55 5.28 2.98
C GLN A 126 22.94 5.66 2.43
N SER A 127 23.31 6.93 2.54
CA SER A 127 24.64 7.44 2.16
C SER A 127 25.69 7.38 3.27
N GLY A 128 25.30 7.03 4.50
CA GLY A 128 26.15 7.12 5.69
C GLY A 128 26.31 8.55 6.24
N ALA A 129 25.56 9.51 5.69
CA ALA A 129 25.53 10.90 6.14
C ALA A 129 24.72 11.06 7.44
N GLN A 130 24.83 12.24 8.07
CA GLN A 130 23.98 12.59 9.20
C GLN A 130 22.55 12.87 8.72
N LEU A 131 21.55 12.42 9.47
CA LEU A 131 20.15 12.63 9.13
C LEU A 131 19.68 14.05 9.48
N GLN A 132 18.88 14.63 8.60
CA GLN A 132 18.11 15.86 8.84
C GLN A 132 16.64 15.65 8.51
N TYR A 133 15.77 15.81 9.51
CA TYR A 133 14.33 15.58 9.38
C TYR A 133 13.61 16.83 8.87
N VAL A 134 13.27 16.85 7.58
CA VAL A 134 12.86 18.07 6.87
C VAL A 134 11.37 18.40 6.95
N ASN A 135 10.51 17.45 7.34
CA ASN A 135 9.06 17.69 7.43
C ASN A 135 8.57 18.19 8.80
N LEU A 136 9.39 18.11 9.84
CA LEU A 136 9.00 18.56 11.18
C LEU A 136 9.00 20.10 11.23
N LYS A 137 7.84 20.74 11.42
CA LYS A 137 7.77 22.22 11.41
C LYS A 137 8.46 22.88 12.60
N THR A 138 8.50 22.18 13.73
CA THR A 138 9.04 22.69 15.00
C THR A 138 10.03 21.68 15.58
N SER A 139 11.09 22.21 16.21
CA SER A 139 12.01 21.40 17.00
C SER A 139 11.40 21.12 18.38
N GLU A 140 11.01 19.88 18.65
CA GLU A 140 10.39 19.46 19.91
C GLU A 140 10.90 18.09 20.37
N ALA A 141 11.03 17.93 21.69
CA ALA A 141 11.59 16.72 22.28
C ALA A 141 10.73 15.48 22.02
N ARG A 142 9.42 15.64 21.80
CA ARG A 142 8.50 14.53 21.51
C ARG A 142 8.82 13.77 20.22
N TRP A 143 9.55 14.40 19.29
CA TRP A 143 9.96 13.73 18.05
C TRP A 143 11.17 12.81 18.25
N ASN A 144 11.93 13.00 19.34
CA ASN A 144 13.11 12.20 19.61
C ASN A 144 12.72 10.80 20.06
N ASP A 145 13.28 9.79 19.40
CA ASP A 145 13.10 8.38 19.73
C ASP A 145 14.32 7.78 20.45
N GLY A 146 15.41 8.55 20.57
CA GLY A 146 16.63 8.10 21.23
C GLY A 146 17.51 7.18 20.37
N GLN A 147 17.20 6.98 19.09
CA GLN A 147 18.02 6.21 18.15
C GLN A 147 18.28 6.94 16.84
N ALA A 148 17.30 7.02 15.93
CA ALA A 148 17.48 7.67 14.63
C ALA A 148 17.38 9.19 14.75
N LEU A 149 16.48 9.67 15.62
CA LEU A 149 16.33 11.07 15.94
C LEU A 149 16.58 11.31 17.42
N THR A 150 17.73 11.90 17.73
CA THR A 150 18.22 12.11 19.10
C THR A 150 18.41 13.57 19.47
N SER A 151 18.33 14.49 18.49
CA SER A 151 18.65 15.90 18.68
C SER A 151 17.61 16.81 18.05
N LEU A 152 17.25 17.87 18.79
CA LEU A 152 16.41 18.98 18.33
C LEU A 152 17.00 19.70 17.12
N ASP A 153 18.34 19.68 16.99
CA ASP A 153 19.07 20.38 15.93
C ASP A 153 18.99 19.68 14.57
N ARG A 154 18.55 18.40 14.57
CA ARG A 154 18.31 17.59 13.37
C ARG A 154 16.85 17.59 12.94
N GLN A 155 16.02 18.40 13.60
CA GLN A 155 14.62 18.58 13.28
C GLN A 155 14.44 19.85 12.45
N THR A 156 13.40 19.88 11.62
CA THR A 156 13.09 20.90 10.61
C THR A 156 13.91 20.84 9.33
N ASN A 157 13.42 21.54 8.32
CA ASN A 157 14.13 21.77 7.06
C ASN A 157 15.30 22.75 7.16
N ARG A 158 15.59 23.29 8.35
CA ARG A 158 16.70 24.23 8.60
C ARG A 158 17.74 23.59 9.50
N PRO A 159 18.75 22.90 8.94
CA PRO A 159 19.81 22.30 9.75
C PRO A 159 20.53 23.38 10.57
N LYS A 160 20.78 23.08 11.84
CA LYS A 160 21.59 23.94 12.70
C LYS A 160 23.06 23.56 12.61
N ILE A 161 23.88 24.52 12.22
CA ILE A 161 25.33 24.34 12.06
C ILE A 161 26.04 25.24 13.05
N ARG A 162 26.70 24.63 14.03
CA ARG A 162 27.53 25.38 15.00
C ARG A 162 28.95 25.50 14.47
N VAL A 163 29.40 26.73 14.29
CA VAL A 163 30.78 27.08 13.96
C VAL A 163 31.45 27.67 15.20
N SER A 164 32.67 27.24 15.50
CA SER A 164 33.45 27.72 16.64
C SER A 164 34.89 27.94 16.23
N PHE A 165 35.41 29.12 16.56
CA PHE A 165 36.82 29.45 16.43
C PHE A 165 37.51 29.30 17.78
N ASN A 166 38.76 28.82 17.78
CA ASN A 166 39.53 28.63 19.02
C ASN A 166 39.89 29.95 19.72
N ARG A 167 39.80 31.08 19.00
CA ARG A 167 40.06 32.42 19.53
C ARG A 167 38.75 33.17 19.66
N ARG A 168 38.53 33.81 20.81
CA ARG A 168 37.47 34.80 20.98
C ARG A 168 37.64 35.95 19.98
N GLY A 169 36.55 36.61 19.65
CA GLY A 169 36.48 37.68 18.68
C GLY A 169 35.54 37.36 17.52
N GLU A 170 35.30 38.37 16.71
CA GLU A 170 34.47 38.28 15.50
C GLU A 170 35.33 37.80 14.33
N HIS A 171 35.03 36.61 13.82
CA HIS A 171 35.73 36.00 12.69
C HIS A 171 34.78 35.84 11.52
N ARG A 172 35.22 36.26 10.33
CA ARG A 172 34.47 36.05 9.09
C ARG A 172 34.65 34.60 8.64
N PHE A 173 33.57 33.98 8.21
CA PHE A 173 33.60 32.64 7.62
C PHE A 173 32.51 32.50 6.58
N THR A 174 32.64 31.46 5.76
CA THR A 174 31.71 31.14 4.69
C THR A 174 31.20 29.72 4.85
N VAL A 175 29.91 29.50 4.68
CA VAL A 175 29.32 28.16 4.57
C VAL A 175 28.92 27.94 3.12
N LYS A 176 29.54 26.97 2.48
CA LYS A 176 29.20 26.52 1.14
C LYS A 176 28.34 25.28 1.22
N VAL A 177 27.26 25.24 0.43
CA VAL A 177 26.30 24.14 0.38
C VAL A 177 26.31 23.54 -1.02
N MET A 178 26.63 22.26 -1.12
CA MET A 178 26.74 21.56 -2.40
C MET A 178 25.75 20.39 -2.45
N ALA A 179 24.71 20.54 -3.27
CA ALA A 179 23.76 19.46 -3.57
C ALA A 179 24.45 18.36 -4.41
N ARG A 180 24.18 17.09 -4.11
CA ARG A 180 24.63 15.97 -4.96
C ARG A 180 23.73 15.84 -6.18
N ARG A 181 24.30 15.34 -7.29
CA ARG A 181 23.59 15.14 -8.56
C ARG A 181 22.45 14.11 -8.49
N THR A 182 22.46 13.27 -7.46
CA THR A 182 21.44 12.23 -7.21
C THR A 182 20.23 12.75 -6.43
N ASN A 183 20.22 14.03 -6.05
CA ASN A 183 19.09 14.67 -5.38
C ASN A 183 17.87 14.69 -6.31
N ALA A 184 16.69 14.62 -5.71
CA ALA A 184 15.43 14.72 -6.42
C ALA A 184 15.34 16.04 -7.18
N VAL A 185 14.93 15.98 -8.45
CA VAL A 185 14.79 17.15 -9.33
C VAL A 185 13.33 17.47 -9.49
N TYR A 186 12.93 18.66 -9.02
CA TYR A 186 11.58 19.18 -9.21
C TYR A 186 11.41 19.84 -10.58
N THR A 187 10.19 19.85 -11.13
CA THR A 187 9.85 20.65 -12.31
C THR A 187 9.72 22.14 -11.95
N ALA A 188 9.66 23.02 -12.95
CA ALA A 188 9.38 24.43 -12.71
C ALA A 188 8.00 24.64 -12.06
N ARG A 189 6.99 23.92 -12.55
CA ARG A 189 5.62 23.98 -12.04
C ARG A 189 5.53 23.50 -10.59
N GLU A 190 6.27 22.46 -10.23
CA GLU A 190 6.40 22.00 -8.84
C GLU A 190 7.00 23.09 -7.95
N ARG A 191 8.13 23.68 -8.34
CA ARG A 191 8.80 24.76 -7.59
C ARG A 191 7.96 26.02 -7.41
N ASP A 192 7.11 26.34 -8.37
CA ASP A 192 6.26 27.53 -8.32
C ASP A 192 5.12 27.36 -7.31
N ARG A 193 4.57 26.14 -7.19
CA ARG A 193 3.47 25.82 -6.27
C ARG A 193 3.92 25.67 -4.82
N GLN A 194 5.10 25.11 -4.59
CA GLN A 194 5.57 24.73 -3.26
C GLN A 194 6.99 25.24 -3.01
N PRO A 195 7.19 26.26 -2.15
CA PRO A 195 8.51 26.78 -1.79
C PRO A 195 9.50 25.71 -1.30
N LEU A 196 9.03 24.65 -0.63
CA LEU A 196 9.87 23.56 -0.14
C LEU A 196 10.41 22.63 -1.24
N TYR A 197 10.07 22.86 -2.51
CA TYR A 197 10.64 22.13 -3.64
C TYR A 197 11.83 22.87 -4.27
N ARG A 198 12.26 23.96 -3.67
CA ARG A 198 13.42 24.75 -4.11
C ARG A 198 14.64 24.31 -3.32
N ASP A 199 15.74 24.07 -4.03
CA ASP A 199 17.05 23.97 -3.42
C ASP A 199 17.42 25.28 -2.70
N PRO A 200 18.45 25.26 -1.82
CA PRO A 200 18.96 26.48 -1.19
C PRO A 200 19.18 27.60 -2.22
N ASP A 201 18.74 28.80 -1.90
CA ASP A 201 18.73 29.97 -2.79
C ASP A 201 20.15 30.44 -3.16
N GLN A 202 21.12 30.11 -2.31
CA GLN A 202 22.53 30.37 -2.53
C GLN A 202 23.35 29.10 -2.31
N SER A 203 24.45 28.97 -3.06
CA SER A 203 25.45 27.91 -2.84
C SER A 203 26.47 28.29 -1.76
N THR A 204 26.49 29.55 -1.34
CA THR A 204 27.52 30.13 -0.46
C THR A 204 26.89 31.21 0.41
N TYR A 205 27.10 31.14 1.73
CA TYR A 205 26.55 32.06 2.71
C TYR A 205 27.68 32.62 3.59
N GLN A 206 27.70 33.93 3.81
CA GLN A 206 28.74 34.60 4.59
C GLN A 206 28.23 34.96 5.98
N TYR A 207 29.08 34.74 6.98
CA TYR A 207 28.76 34.97 8.39
C TYR A 207 29.94 35.60 9.13
N VAL A 208 29.62 36.13 10.31
CA VAL A 208 30.57 36.58 11.32
C VAL A 208 30.21 35.89 12.63
N THR A 209 31.20 35.38 13.36
CA THR A 209 30.98 34.84 14.70
C THR A 209 30.59 35.94 15.67
N ASP A 210 29.87 35.56 16.72
CA ASP A 210 29.63 36.42 17.86
C ASP A 210 30.97 36.65 18.62
N PRO A 211 31.06 37.64 19.53
CA PRO A 211 32.32 38.01 20.18
C PRO A 211 33.00 36.88 20.98
N ASP A 212 32.27 35.84 21.35
CA ASP A 212 32.81 34.65 22.01
C ASP A 212 33.54 33.68 21.05
N GLY A 213 33.51 33.97 19.74
CA GLY A 213 34.13 33.15 18.69
C GLY A 213 33.19 32.08 18.11
N THR A 214 31.90 32.09 18.42
CA THR A 214 30.94 31.07 17.95
C THR A 214 29.82 31.63 17.09
N LYS A 215 29.20 30.79 16.27
CA LYS A 215 27.97 31.12 15.55
C LYS A 215 27.11 29.87 15.36
N VAL A 216 25.80 30.02 15.48
CA VAL A 216 24.84 29.02 14.99
C VAL A 216 24.20 29.55 13.72
N VAL A 217 24.33 28.78 12.64
CA VAL A 217 23.70 29.04 11.35
C VAL A 217 22.45 28.17 11.25
N ASP A 218 21.30 28.79 11.00
CA ASP A 218 19.98 28.13 10.96
C ASP A 218 19.02 28.72 9.91
N ASN A 219 19.53 29.53 8.98
CA ASN A 219 18.76 30.20 7.92
C ASN A 219 18.85 29.50 6.56
N ILE A 220 19.64 28.43 6.42
CA ILE A 220 19.73 27.63 5.20
C ILE A 220 18.56 26.65 5.19
N THR A 221 17.74 26.68 4.15
CA THR A 221 16.58 25.79 4.02
C THR A 221 16.87 24.66 3.03
N LEU A 222 16.61 23.42 3.44
CA LEU A 222 16.68 22.23 2.60
C LEU A 222 15.28 21.87 2.07
N PRO A 223 15.18 21.27 0.86
CA PRO A 223 13.89 20.91 0.28
C PRO A 223 13.25 19.71 1.00
N ALA A 224 11.95 19.51 0.74
CA ALA A 224 11.15 18.47 1.37
C ALA A 224 11.55 17.04 0.97
N ALA A 225 12.18 16.85 -0.20
CA ALA A 225 12.52 15.51 -0.70
C ALA A 225 13.36 14.71 0.31
N GLY A 226 13.06 13.41 0.43
CA GLY A 226 13.91 12.48 1.15
C GLY A 226 15.12 12.02 0.33
N LEU A 227 16.14 11.51 1.02
CA LEU A 227 17.40 11.00 0.44
C LEU A 227 18.20 12.03 -0.37
N ASN A 228 17.90 13.32 -0.24
CA ASN A 228 18.76 14.34 -0.82
C ASN A 228 19.97 14.52 0.07
N THR A 229 21.15 14.57 -0.53
CA THR A 229 22.41 14.71 0.18
C THR A 229 23.06 16.05 -0.14
N TYR A 230 23.53 16.72 0.90
CA TYR A 230 24.16 18.03 0.84
C TYR A 230 25.49 17.99 1.59
N LEU A 231 26.56 18.42 0.92
CA LEU A 231 27.85 18.65 1.55
C LEU A 231 27.92 20.11 2.01
N PHE A 232 28.01 20.30 3.31
CA PHE A 232 28.31 21.58 3.93
C PHE A 232 29.82 21.70 4.07
N GLU A 233 30.40 22.76 3.54
CA GLU A 233 31.81 23.07 3.61
C GLU A 233 31.98 24.45 4.26
N VAL A 234 32.66 24.50 5.40
CA VAL A 234 32.94 25.75 6.12
C VAL A 234 34.34 26.23 5.73
N LEU A 235 34.43 27.45 5.22
CA LEU A 235 35.67 28.11 4.84
C LEU A 235 35.97 29.26 5.80
N ASN A 236 37.24 29.47 6.14
CA ASN A 236 37.67 30.67 6.86
C ASN A 236 37.74 31.90 5.94
N ASP A 237 38.18 33.03 6.49
CA ASP A 237 38.40 34.30 5.78
C ASP A 237 39.49 34.24 4.70
N GLN A 238 40.30 33.19 4.69
CA GLN A 238 41.34 32.91 3.70
C GLN A 238 40.90 31.87 2.64
N ASN A 239 39.60 31.53 2.59
CA ASN A 239 39.03 30.49 1.72
C ASN A 239 39.63 29.09 1.95
N GLN A 240 40.16 28.81 3.13
CA GLN A 240 40.62 27.47 3.50
C GLN A 240 39.49 26.69 4.15
N THR A 241 39.31 25.44 3.73
CA THR A 241 38.33 24.54 4.32
C THR A 241 38.70 24.21 5.77
N VAL A 242 37.80 24.57 6.68
CA VAL A 242 37.90 24.32 8.12
C VAL A 242 37.24 22.99 8.48
N MET A 243 36.06 22.75 7.92
CA MET A 243 35.27 21.55 8.21
C MET A 243 34.35 21.22 7.04
N THR A 244 34.06 19.94 6.87
CA THR A 244 33.00 19.47 6.00
C THR A 244 32.06 18.54 6.75
N GLU A 245 30.79 18.57 6.41
CA GLU A 245 29.76 17.69 6.98
C GLU A 245 28.78 17.29 5.88
N MET A 246 28.41 16.02 5.81
CA MET A 246 27.40 15.55 4.88
C MET A 246 26.08 15.29 5.60
N ILE A 247 25.00 15.81 5.04
CA ILE A 247 23.65 15.64 5.55
C ILE A 247 22.80 14.94 4.50
N GLU A 248 21.98 13.98 4.94
CA GLU A 248 20.93 13.35 4.17
C GLU A 248 19.56 13.77 4.72
N THR A 249 18.67 14.21 3.84
CA THR A 249 17.31 14.59 4.21
C THR A 249 16.45 13.35 4.40
N VAL A 250 15.62 13.36 5.44
CA VAL A 250 14.67 12.30 5.77
C VAL A 250 13.36 12.93 6.24
N ARG A 251 12.25 12.22 6.09
CA ARG A 251 10.95 12.65 6.60
C ARG A 251 10.47 11.66 7.65
N ARG A 252 9.84 12.14 8.73
CA ARG A 252 9.31 11.31 9.82
C ARG A 252 7.80 11.22 9.71
N MET A 253 7.26 10.02 9.84
CA MET A 253 5.83 9.83 10.09
C MET A 253 5.56 8.70 11.07
N TYR A 254 4.37 8.69 11.64
CA TYR A 254 3.93 7.75 12.65
C TYR A 254 2.68 7.02 12.18
N ILE A 255 2.55 5.77 12.62
CA ILE A 255 1.36 4.98 12.38
C ILE A 255 0.73 4.57 13.69
N GLN A 256 -0.50 5.00 13.88
CA GLN A 256 -1.35 4.55 14.96
C GLN A 256 -2.29 3.47 14.41
N GLU A 257 -1.98 2.20 14.70
CA GLU A 257 -2.93 1.13 14.38
C GLU A 257 -4.14 1.19 15.32
N ILE A 258 -5.33 1.12 14.73
CA ILE A 258 -6.61 1.00 15.43
C ILE A 258 -7.25 -0.30 14.97
N ARG A 259 -7.25 -1.30 15.84
CA ARG A 259 -7.87 -2.60 15.55
C ARG A 259 -9.37 -2.49 15.81
N MET A 260 -10.18 -2.88 14.82
CA MET A 260 -11.64 -2.83 14.89
C MET A 260 -12.23 -4.21 14.56
N PRO A 261 -12.00 -5.23 15.41
CA PRO A 261 -12.53 -6.56 15.16
C PRO A 261 -14.07 -6.53 15.12
N GLY A 262 -14.63 -7.13 14.08
CA GLY A 262 -16.06 -7.41 13.99
C GLY A 262 -16.51 -8.54 14.93
N PRO A 263 -17.80 -8.93 14.86
CA PRO A 263 -18.41 -9.87 15.80
C PRO A 263 -17.91 -11.31 15.65
N GLU A 264 -17.30 -11.66 14.52
CA GLU A 264 -16.78 -13.01 14.26
C GLU A 264 -15.50 -13.25 15.08
N ASN A 265 -15.46 -14.38 15.79
CA ASN A 265 -14.27 -14.83 16.50
C ASN A 265 -13.32 -15.54 15.53
N MET A 266 -12.28 -14.83 15.11
CA MET A 266 -11.34 -15.27 14.09
C MET A 266 -9.95 -14.69 14.36
N GLU A 267 -8.92 -15.43 13.96
CA GLU A 267 -7.54 -14.94 13.98
C GLU A 267 -7.42 -13.78 12.99
N ARG A 268 -6.93 -12.63 13.48
CA ARG A 268 -6.61 -11.47 12.65
C ARG A 268 -5.12 -11.26 12.70
N ARG A 269 -4.51 -11.16 11.53
CA ARG A 269 -3.07 -10.95 11.40
C ARG A 269 -2.82 -9.46 11.23
N TYR A 270 -1.80 -8.97 11.92
CA TYR A 270 -1.38 -7.58 11.88
C TYR A 270 0.13 -7.54 11.64
N GLY A 271 0.58 -6.54 10.89
CA GLY A 271 1.98 -6.35 10.58
C GLY A 271 2.18 -5.00 9.93
N PHE A 272 3.38 -4.47 10.04
CA PHE A 272 3.70 -3.15 9.50
C PHE A 272 5.09 -3.06 8.87
N GLN A 273 6.03 -3.90 9.30
CA GLN A 273 7.44 -3.77 8.91
C GLN A 273 7.67 -3.72 7.38
N PRO A 274 7.05 -4.58 6.55
CA PRO A 274 7.24 -4.49 5.09
C PRO A 274 6.81 -3.15 4.49
N THR A 275 5.77 -2.54 5.06
CA THR A 275 5.31 -1.19 4.69
C THR A 275 6.33 -0.14 5.11
N ALA A 276 6.81 -0.20 6.35
CA ALA A 276 7.87 0.69 6.86
C ALA A 276 9.12 0.63 5.98
N ASP A 277 9.54 -0.58 5.61
CA ASP A 277 10.73 -0.83 4.79
C ASP A 277 10.57 -0.29 3.37
N GLU A 278 9.37 -0.34 2.79
CA GLU A 278 9.12 0.28 1.47
C GLU A 278 9.26 1.80 1.55
N TYR A 279 8.60 2.45 2.51
CA TYR A 279 8.71 3.89 2.67
C TYR A 279 10.12 4.36 3.05
N ALA A 280 10.87 3.54 3.80
CA ALA A 280 12.24 3.83 4.15
C ALA A 280 13.16 3.94 2.94
N ARG A 281 12.89 3.17 1.87
CA ARG A 281 13.61 3.25 0.57
C ARG A 281 13.47 4.59 -0.11
N HIS A 282 12.46 5.38 0.28
CA HIS A 282 12.16 6.68 -0.32
C HIS A 282 12.45 7.83 0.64
N GLY A 283 13.19 7.60 1.73
CA GLY A 283 13.54 8.67 2.67
C GLY A 283 12.41 9.05 3.62
N ILE A 284 11.54 8.09 3.96
CA ILE A 284 10.48 8.26 4.95
C ILE A 284 10.72 7.25 6.08
N ASP A 285 11.09 7.76 7.23
CA ASP A 285 11.26 7.05 8.48
C ASP A 285 9.88 6.88 9.15
N VAL A 286 9.40 5.64 9.21
CA VAL A 286 8.06 5.30 9.69
C VAL A 286 8.13 4.60 11.02
N LEU A 287 7.45 5.15 12.03
CA LEU A 287 7.37 4.52 13.36
C LEU A 287 5.97 4.02 13.64
N GLN A 288 5.88 2.75 14.00
CA GLN A 288 4.66 2.16 14.50
C GLN A 288 4.48 2.52 15.98
N LEU A 289 3.35 3.14 16.30
CA LEU A 289 2.94 3.43 17.66
C LEU A 289 2.21 2.23 18.27
N PRO A 290 2.13 2.12 19.61
CA PRO A 290 1.35 1.09 20.27
C PRO A 290 -0.10 1.08 19.76
N TYR A 291 -0.58 -0.07 19.31
CA TYR A 291 -1.94 -0.17 18.77
C TYR A 291 -2.99 0.13 19.85
N VAL A 292 -4.13 0.63 19.42
CA VAL A 292 -5.36 0.71 20.24
C VAL A 292 -6.43 -0.15 19.60
N GLN A 293 -7.48 -0.49 20.37
CA GLN A 293 -8.56 -1.33 19.89
C GLN A 293 -9.91 -0.77 20.33
N THR A 294 -10.89 -0.86 19.43
CA THR A 294 -12.30 -0.63 19.72
C THR A 294 -13.14 -1.71 19.03
N ARG A 295 -14.41 -1.86 19.39
CA ARG A 295 -15.30 -2.81 18.70
C ARG A 295 -15.58 -2.31 17.29
N GLY A 296 -15.41 -3.18 16.29
CA GLY A 296 -15.76 -2.91 14.90
C GLY A 296 -17.02 -3.64 14.45
N ASP A 297 -17.20 -3.65 13.14
CA ASP A 297 -18.34 -4.21 12.43
C ASP A 297 -17.98 -5.44 11.62
N ALA A 298 -18.99 -6.23 11.25
CA ALA A 298 -18.77 -7.35 10.33
C ALA A 298 -18.41 -6.87 8.91
N ASN A 299 -18.95 -5.71 8.53
CA ASN A 299 -18.69 -4.99 7.29
C ASN A 299 -18.79 -3.48 7.50
N SER A 300 -17.92 -2.71 6.85
CA SER A 300 -17.98 -1.26 6.81
C SER A 300 -18.28 -0.81 5.37
N ASP A 301 -19.50 -0.35 5.11
CA ASP A 301 -19.86 0.23 3.81
C ASP A 301 -19.58 1.74 3.80
N VAL A 302 -18.32 2.10 3.61
CA VAL A 302 -17.83 3.48 3.75
C VAL A 302 -18.16 4.38 2.54
N TRP A 303 -18.79 3.81 1.50
CA TRP A 303 -19.20 4.56 0.32
C TRP A 303 -20.57 5.24 0.49
N THR A 304 -21.21 5.02 1.63
CA THR A 304 -22.43 5.72 2.07
C THR A 304 -22.08 6.81 3.09
N ASP A 305 -22.85 7.91 3.11
CA ASP A 305 -22.70 8.98 4.11
C ASP A 305 -22.76 8.43 5.55
N GLU A 306 -23.66 7.47 5.80
CA GLU A 306 -23.82 6.85 7.11
C GLU A 306 -22.59 6.02 7.50
N GLY A 307 -22.05 5.23 6.57
CA GLY A 307 -20.90 4.37 6.80
C GLY A 307 -19.59 5.13 6.97
N ASP A 308 -19.31 6.15 6.15
CA ASP A 308 -18.17 7.06 6.35
C ASP A 308 -18.26 7.74 7.72
N ALA A 309 -19.41 8.35 8.04
CA ALA A 309 -19.60 9.03 9.31
C ALA A 309 -19.48 8.07 10.49
N ARG A 310 -19.90 6.82 10.33
CA ARG A 310 -19.77 5.77 11.35
C ARG A 310 -18.30 5.39 11.59
N MET A 311 -17.54 5.19 10.52
CA MET A 311 -16.11 4.89 10.60
C MET A 311 -15.36 6.01 11.35
N ARG A 312 -15.63 7.27 10.99
CA ARG A 312 -15.06 8.45 11.67
C ARG A 312 -15.40 8.49 13.15
N ARG A 313 -16.66 8.23 13.52
CA ARG A 313 -17.08 8.16 14.94
C ARG A 313 -16.33 7.07 15.71
N LEU A 314 -16.10 5.90 15.10
CA LEU A 314 -15.32 4.83 15.74
C LEU A 314 -13.88 5.28 15.99
N VAL A 315 -13.23 5.92 15.01
CA VAL A 315 -11.88 6.47 15.18
C VAL A 315 -11.84 7.56 16.25
N GLN A 316 -12.75 8.53 16.20
CA GLN A 316 -12.87 9.62 17.19
C GLN A 316 -13.08 9.11 18.62
N SER A 317 -13.70 7.94 18.79
CA SER A 317 -13.92 7.36 20.12
C SER A 317 -12.63 6.90 20.81
N ILE A 318 -11.56 6.61 20.05
CA ILE A 318 -10.35 5.95 20.55
C ILE A 318 -9.05 6.69 20.24
N TYR A 319 -8.93 7.32 19.07
CA TYR A 319 -7.71 7.98 18.61
C TYR A 319 -7.21 9.11 19.54
N PRO A 320 -8.07 10.00 20.10
CA PRO A 320 -7.63 11.05 21.03
C PRO A 320 -6.95 10.54 22.31
N ARG A 321 -7.15 9.25 22.65
CA ARG A 321 -6.54 8.60 23.82
C ARG A 321 -5.30 7.77 23.48
N SER A 322 -4.93 7.71 22.20
CA SER A 322 -3.79 6.96 21.69
C SER A 322 -2.51 7.79 21.69
N GLU A 323 -1.36 7.14 21.49
CA GLU A 323 -0.10 7.86 21.29
C GLU A 323 -0.09 8.66 19.98
N GLY A 324 -0.92 8.26 19.00
CA GLY A 324 -1.05 8.96 17.73
C GLY A 324 -1.41 10.44 17.86
N ALA A 325 -2.36 10.76 18.74
CA ALA A 325 -2.76 12.15 18.98
C ALA A 325 -1.61 13.04 19.48
N ARG A 326 -0.64 12.46 20.20
CA ARG A 326 0.54 13.20 20.69
C ARG A 326 1.56 13.49 19.61
N HIS A 327 1.51 12.74 18.51
CA HIS A 327 2.41 12.84 17.37
C HIS A 327 1.77 13.51 16.15
N GLU A 328 0.63 14.20 16.34
CA GLU A 328 0.04 15.06 15.33
C GLU A 328 0.96 16.25 14.98
N PRO A 329 0.99 16.69 13.71
CA PRO A 329 0.13 16.25 12.61
C PRO A 329 0.73 15.10 11.77
N TYR A 330 1.80 14.44 12.22
CA TYR A 330 2.56 13.47 11.40
C TYR A 330 2.13 12.01 11.60
N THR A 331 0.91 11.78 12.10
CA THR A 331 0.39 10.43 12.38
C THR A 331 -0.75 10.06 11.46
N ILE A 332 -0.66 8.89 10.83
CA ILE A 332 -1.75 8.22 10.11
C ILE A 332 -2.42 7.19 11.05
N ALA A 333 -3.75 7.23 11.13
CA ALA A 333 -4.58 6.25 11.81
C ALA A 333 -4.95 5.11 10.85
N VAL A 334 -4.34 3.95 11.05
CA VAL A 334 -4.56 2.73 10.24
C VAL A 334 -5.62 1.88 10.91
N CYS A 335 -6.82 1.86 10.34
CA CYS A 335 -7.96 1.17 10.91
C CYS A 335 -8.11 -0.22 10.28
N HIS A 336 -7.87 -1.26 11.07
CA HIS A 336 -8.05 -2.64 10.62
C HIS A 336 -9.49 -3.08 10.85
N ILE A 337 -10.26 -3.18 9.77
CA ILE A 337 -11.69 -3.51 9.76
C ILE A 337 -11.92 -4.92 9.21
N ASP A 338 -13.03 -5.57 9.54
CA ASP A 338 -13.26 -6.95 9.07
C ASP A 338 -13.44 -7.02 7.55
N ARG A 339 -14.36 -6.24 6.99
CA ARG A 339 -14.67 -6.20 5.55
C ARG A 339 -14.99 -4.79 5.10
N LEU A 340 -14.79 -4.55 3.82
CA LEU A 340 -15.07 -3.29 3.15
C LEU A 340 -15.82 -3.60 1.84
N ALA A 341 -17.13 -3.82 1.95
CA ALA A 341 -18.01 -4.16 0.83
C ALA A 341 -19.25 -3.27 0.79
N ALA A 342 -19.72 -2.98 -0.42
CA ALA A 342 -20.90 -2.18 -0.71
C ALA A 342 -22.05 -3.03 -1.27
N GLN A 343 -23.29 -2.60 -1.01
CA GLN A 343 -24.49 -3.23 -1.54
C GLN A 343 -25.10 -2.42 -2.68
N TRP A 344 -25.53 -3.10 -3.74
CA TRP A 344 -26.41 -2.47 -4.73
C TRP A 344 -27.77 -2.11 -4.12
N PRO A 345 -28.46 -1.05 -4.62
CA PRO A 345 -29.85 -0.83 -4.32
C PRO A 345 -30.69 -2.07 -4.67
N ILE A 346 -31.64 -2.40 -3.80
CA ILE A 346 -32.47 -3.59 -3.96
C ILE A 346 -33.40 -3.41 -5.17
N ALA A 347 -33.24 -4.29 -6.16
CA ALA A 347 -34.09 -4.36 -7.35
C ALA A 347 -34.66 -5.79 -7.54
N PRO A 348 -35.89 -5.95 -8.07
CA PRO A 348 -36.44 -7.25 -8.38
C PRO A 348 -35.78 -7.85 -9.62
N LEU A 349 -35.23 -9.05 -9.48
CA LEU A 349 -34.81 -9.89 -10.58
C LEU A 349 -36.01 -10.72 -11.07
N ILE A 350 -36.21 -10.81 -12.38
CA ILE A 350 -37.40 -11.45 -12.97
C ILE A 350 -36.98 -12.53 -13.97
N MET A 351 -37.52 -13.73 -13.82
CA MET A 351 -37.26 -14.84 -14.73
C MET A 351 -38.56 -15.59 -15.05
N ARG A 352 -38.80 -15.92 -16.32
CA ARG A 352 -39.92 -16.80 -16.70
C ARG A 352 -39.66 -18.21 -16.20
N ALA A 353 -40.66 -18.84 -15.61
CA ALA A 353 -40.56 -20.21 -15.11
C ALA A 353 -41.92 -20.89 -15.09
N ASN A 354 -41.90 -22.20 -14.85
CA ASN A 354 -43.10 -22.98 -14.55
C ASN A 354 -43.08 -23.36 -13.06
N ALA A 355 -44.24 -23.52 -12.44
CA ALA A 355 -44.36 -24.03 -11.08
C ALA A 355 -45.48 -25.05 -10.96
N GLY A 356 -45.35 -26.02 -10.06
CA GLY A 356 -46.33 -27.09 -9.86
C GLY A 356 -45.71 -28.48 -9.80
N PRO A 357 -46.50 -29.55 -9.75
CA PRO A 357 -46.00 -30.92 -9.65
C PRO A 357 -45.10 -31.29 -10.85
N GLY A 358 -43.97 -31.96 -10.59
CA GLY A 358 -43.06 -32.47 -11.62
C GLY A 358 -42.20 -31.42 -12.35
N VAL A 359 -42.29 -30.14 -11.98
CA VAL A 359 -41.49 -29.08 -12.59
C VAL A 359 -40.05 -29.11 -12.06
N ALA A 360 -39.07 -28.94 -12.95
CA ALA A 360 -37.66 -28.84 -12.59
C ALA A 360 -37.35 -27.53 -11.83
N ASP A 361 -36.24 -27.53 -11.10
CA ASP A 361 -35.73 -26.33 -10.45
C ASP A 361 -35.31 -25.30 -11.50
N ALA A 362 -35.54 -24.02 -11.20
CA ALA A 362 -35.12 -22.92 -12.07
C ALA A 362 -33.81 -22.33 -11.54
N GLU A 363 -32.80 -22.22 -12.40
CA GLU A 363 -31.53 -21.54 -12.06
C GLU A 363 -31.57 -20.11 -12.60
N MET A 364 -31.20 -19.16 -11.76
CA MET A 364 -31.33 -17.74 -12.04
C MET A 364 -30.01 -17.03 -11.82
N ASP A 365 -29.52 -16.35 -12.87
CA ASP A 365 -28.36 -15.47 -12.80
C ASP A 365 -28.69 -14.23 -11.99
N LEU A 366 -27.75 -13.84 -11.13
CA LEU A 366 -27.84 -12.62 -10.34
C LEU A 366 -27.13 -11.51 -11.10
N LEU A 367 -27.91 -10.52 -11.55
CA LEU A 367 -27.39 -9.37 -12.29
C LEU A 367 -27.56 -8.12 -11.45
N GLY A 368 -26.53 -7.27 -11.43
CA GLY A 368 -26.61 -5.93 -10.87
C GLY A 368 -27.55 -5.03 -11.69
N PRO A 369 -27.87 -3.82 -11.18
CA PRO A 369 -28.65 -2.83 -11.92
C PRO A 369 -28.05 -2.42 -13.26
N ASP A 370 -26.73 -2.59 -13.43
CA ASP A 370 -25.97 -2.35 -14.65
C ASP A 370 -26.05 -3.52 -15.66
N GLY A 371 -26.69 -4.62 -15.31
CA GLY A 371 -26.83 -5.81 -16.13
C GLY A 371 -25.64 -6.77 -16.08
N ASN A 372 -24.61 -6.50 -15.28
CA ASN A 372 -23.45 -7.37 -15.12
C ASN A 372 -23.68 -8.43 -14.03
N PRO A 373 -23.01 -9.59 -14.07
CA PRO A 373 -23.07 -10.58 -13.00
C PRO A 373 -22.67 -9.98 -11.65
N ALA A 374 -23.49 -10.19 -10.63
CA ALA A 374 -23.28 -9.67 -9.28
C ALA A 374 -23.31 -10.80 -8.25
N TYR A 375 -22.42 -10.72 -7.26
CA TYR A 375 -22.37 -11.71 -6.19
C TYR A 375 -23.48 -11.45 -5.17
N LEU A 376 -24.00 -12.53 -4.61
CA LEU A 376 -24.95 -12.48 -3.50
C LEU A 376 -24.28 -11.92 -2.24
N TRP A 377 -25.01 -11.14 -1.43
CA TRP A 377 -24.57 -10.68 -0.10
C TRP A 377 -24.55 -11.82 0.94
N LEU A 378 -23.96 -12.95 0.59
CA LEU A 378 -24.02 -14.18 1.38
C LEU A 378 -22.89 -14.22 2.40
N ASN A 379 -23.23 -14.36 3.68
CA ASN A 379 -22.29 -14.50 4.81
C ASN A 379 -21.30 -13.34 4.97
N ILE A 380 -21.69 -12.12 4.56
CA ILE A 380 -20.87 -10.92 4.71
C ILE A 380 -21.12 -10.26 6.07
N ASP A 381 -22.38 -10.08 6.45
CA ASP A 381 -22.80 -9.59 7.76
C ASP A 381 -23.76 -10.60 8.41
N PRO A 382 -23.46 -11.15 9.61
CA PRO A 382 -24.31 -12.13 10.27
C PRO A 382 -25.67 -11.58 10.70
N ASN A 383 -25.82 -10.25 10.80
CA ASN A 383 -27.09 -9.61 11.14
C ASN A 383 -27.87 -9.13 9.91
N ASP A 384 -27.32 -9.32 8.70
CA ASP A 384 -27.92 -8.86 7.46
C ASP A 384 -28.05 -9.98 6.42
N ASP A 385 -29.25 -10.54 6.33
CA ASP A 385 -29.53 -11.69 5.46
C ASP A 385 -29.62 -11.30 3.99
N TRP A 386 -29.11 -12.14 3.11
CA TRP A 386 -29.09 -11.90 1.66
C TRP A 386 -30.48 -12.02 1.02
N PHE A 387 -31.36 -12.84 1.60
CA PHE A 387 -32.67 -13.15 1.05
C PHE A 387 -33.72 -12.19 1.61
N LEU A 388 -34.47 -11.53 0.72
CA LEU A 388 -35.55 -10.63 1.11
C LEU A 388 -36.91 -11.22 0.78
N GLU A 389 -37.13 -11.58 -0.49
CA GLU A 389 -38.43 -12.04 -0.98
C GLU A 389 -38.27 -12.86 -2.26
N CYS A 390 -39.11 -13.88 -2.43
CA CYS A 390 -39.26 -14.57 -3.72
C CYS A 390 -40.74 -14.88 -3.94
N LEU A 391 -41.28 -14.42 -5.07
CA LEU A 391 -42.67 -14.64 -5.46
C LEU A 391 -42.73 -15.36 -6.81
N PHE A 392 -43.70 -16.24 -6.98
CA PHE A 392 -44.09 -16.76 -8.28
C PHE A 392 -45.42 -16.13 -8.70
N GLU A 393 -45.37 -15.25 -9.70
CA GLU A 393 -46.54 -14.62 -10.28
C GLU A 393 -47.04 -15.40 -11.50
N TYR A 394 -48.31 -15.78 -11.49
CA TYR A 394 -48.93 -16.59 -12.55
C TYR A 394 -50.38 -16.16 -12.79
N THR A 395 -50.91 -16.53 -13.96
CA THR A 395 -52.33 -16.35 -14.28
C THR A 395 -53.05 -17.67 -14.04
N ASP A 396 -54.09 -17.66 -13.21
CA ASP A 396 -54.89 -18.86 -12.96
C ASP A 396 -55.84 -19.18 -14.14
N ALA A 397 -56.54 -20.32 -14.05
CA ALA A 397 -57.49 -20.75 -15.08
C ALA A 397 -58.67 -19.77 -15.29
N ALA A 398 -58.93 -18.88 -14.32
CA ALA A 398 -59.94 -17.84 -14.41
C ALA A 398 -59.40 -16.53 -15.03
N GLY A 399 -58.14 -16.52 -15.48
CA GLY A 399 -57.52 -15.33 -16.07
C GLY A 399 -57.05 -14.30 -15.04
N THR A 400 -57.04 -14.63 -13.74
CA THR A 400 -56.65 -13.70 -12.67
C THR A 400 -55.17 -13.85 -12.34
N VAL A 401 -54.46 -12.73 -12.21
CA VAL A 401 -53.05 -12.73 -11.75
C VAL A 401 -52.99 -13.05 -10.26
N LYS A 402 -52.21 -14.06 -9.90
CA LYS A 402 -51.96 -14.55 -8.54
C LYS A 402 -50.47 -14.53 -8.25
N ARG A 403 -50.13 -14.46 -6.95
CA ARG A 403 -48.76 -14.55 -6.46
C ARG A 403 -48.68 -15.61 -5.37
N ALA A 404 -47.77 -16.55 -5.53
CA ALA A 404 -47.41 -17.52 -4.49
C ALA A 404 -46.06 -17.12 -3.90
N VAL A 405 -45.96 -17.13 -2.56
CA VAL A 405 -44.67 -16.94 -1.89
C VAL A 405 -43.83 -18.20 -2.10
N VAL A 406 -42.59 -18.02 -2.56
CA VAL A 406 -41.57 -19.06 -2.60
C VAL A 406 -40.75 -18.92 -1.32
N PRO A 407 -40.87 -19.83 -0.33
CA PRO A 407 -40.15 -19.72 0.92
C PRO A 407 -38.62 -19.83 0.71
N LYS A 408 -37.84 -19.22 1.61
CA LYS A 408 -36.36 -19.16 1.52
C LYS A 408 -35.70 -20.53 1.38
N ASP A 409 -36.22 -21.56 2.05
CA ASP A 409 -35.67 -22.93 1.98
C ASP A 409 -35.77 -23.58 0.59
N ARG A 410 -36.56 -22.97 -0.32
CA ARG A 410 -36.63 -23.33 -1.74
C ARG A 410 -35.72 -22.51 -2.63
N VAL A 411 -34.98 -21.55 -2.08
CA VAL A 411 -34.01 -20.71 -2.80
C VAL A 411 -32.62 -21.00 -2.28
N THR A 412 -31.82 -21.70 -3.06
CA THR A 412 -30.48 -22.15 -2.67
C THR A 412 -29.41 -21.44 -3.49
N PRO A 413 -28.45 -20.72 -2.86
CA PRO A 413 -27.30 -20.17 -3.58
C PRO A 413 -26.51 -21.26 -4.29
N ILE A 414 -26.07 -20.99 -5.52
CA ILE A 414 -25.22 -21.89 -6.31
C ILE A 414 -23.80 -21.33 -6.29
N THR A 415 -22.88 -22.09 -5.69
CA THR A 415 -21.45 -21.73 -5.74
C THR A 415 -20.88 -21.99 -7.14
N GLY A 416 -20.14 -21.02 -7.68
CA GLY A 416 -19.35 -21.20 -8.91
C GLY A 416 -17.95 -21.76 -8.65
N ASN A 417 -17.48 -21.72 -7.39
CA ASN A 417 -16.14 -22.10 -6.99
C ASN A 417 -16.16 -22.69 -5.57
N THR A 418 -15.83 -23.97 -5.44
CA THR A 418 -15.83 -24.65 -4.13
C THR A 418 -14.81 -24.08 -3.14
N ALA A 419 -13.77 -23.38 -3.61
CA ALA A 419 -12.84 -22.66 -2.73
C ALA A 419 -13.45 -21.38 -2.12
N GLU A 420 -14.53 -20.87 -2.71
CA GLU A 420 -15.26 -19.68 -2.26
C GLU A 420 -16.77 -19.98 -2.26
N PRO A 421 -17.24 -20.82 -1.33
CA PRO A 421 -18.61 -21.32 -1.34
C PRO A 421 -19.67 -20.21 -1.19
N SER A 422 -19.28 -19.04 -0.67
CA SER A 422 -20.17 -17.88 -0.53
C SER A 422 -20.13 -16.89 -1.70
N ALA A 423 -19.21 -17.06 -2.66
CA ALA A 423 -19.15 -16.26 -3.89
C ALA A 423 -20.16 -16.82 -4.92
N CYS A 424 -21.45 -16.58 -4.68
CA CYS A 424 -22.54 -17.09 -5.50
C CYS A 424 -23.03 -16.02 -6.49
N LEU A 425 -22.93 -16.31 -7.80
CA LEU A 425 -23.48 -15.48 -8.89
C LEU A 425 -24.88 -15.96 -9.34
N ARG A 426 -25.38 -17.05 -8.76
CA ARG A 426 -26.61 -17.72 -9.17
C ARG A 426 -27.38 -18.27 -7.97
N VAL A 427 -28.69 -18.42 -8.13
CA VAL A 427 -29.53 -19.17 -7.20
C VAL A 427 -30.35 -20.23 -7.91
N ARG A 428 -30.65 -21.31 -7.21
CA ARG A 428 -31.60 -22.34 -7.61
C ARG A 428 -32.92 -22.12 -6.88
N VAL A 429 -34.03 -22.08 -7.62
CA VAL A 429 -35.37 -21.91 -7.10
C VAL A 429 -36.20 -23.18 -7.35
N ARG A 430 -36.58 -23.86 -6.27
CA ARG A 430 -37.40 -25.08 -6.33
C ARG A 430 -38.88 -24.74 -6.45
N LEU A 431 -39.43 -24.88 -7.66
CA LEU A 431 -40.84 -24.61 -7.95
C LEU A 431 -41.72 -25.87 -7.95
N ALA A 432 -41.12 -27.06 -7.83
CA ALA A 432 -41.81 -28.34 -7.72
C ALA A 432 -42.79 -28.34 -6.54
N GLY A 433 -44.08 -28.55 -6.80
CA GLY A 433 -45.11 -28.59 -5.75
C GLY A 433 -45.34 -27.25 -5.02
N LEU A 434 -44.90 -26.12 -5.58
CA LEU A 434 -45.27 -24.79 -5.07
C LEU A 434 -46.76 -24.51 -5.28
N LEU A 435 -47.30 -24.97 -6.43
CA LEU A 435 -48.70 -24.88 -6.81
C LEU A 435 -49.32 -26.28 -6.89
N PRO A 436 -50.63 -26.43 -6.68
CA PRO A 436 -51.31 -27.73 -6.79
C PRO A 436 -51.41 -28.24 -8.23
N THR A 437 -51.37 -27.33 -9.21
CA THR A 437 -51.41 -27.64 -10.64
C THR A 437 -50.28 -26.90 -11.36
N PRO A 438 -49.71 -27.48 -12.44
CA PRO A 438 -48.71 -26.79 -13.24
C PRO A 438 -49.23 -25.46 -13.81
N ALA A 439 -48.45 -24.40 -13.65
CA ALA A 439 -48.73 -23.08 -14.23
C ALA A 439 -47.44 -22.44 -14.75
N SER A 440 -47.55 -21.74 -15.88
CA SER A 440 -46.50 -20.86 -16.40
C SER A 440 -46.63 -19.47 -15.79
N GLY A 441 -45.49 -18.85 -15.49
CA GLY A 441 -45.45 -17.56 -14.84
C GLY A 441 -44.05 -16.98 -14.80
N ARG A 442 -43.80 -16.14 -13.80
CA ARG A 442 -42.49 -15.54 -13.55
C ARG A 442 -42.13 -15.58 -12.08
N ILE A 443 -40.87 -15.86 -11.82
CA ILE A 443 -40.23 -15.63 -10.53
C ILE A 443 -39.93 -14.13 -10.43
N ILE A 444 -40.23 -13.55 -9.28
CA ILE A 444 -39.83 -12.20 -8.88
C ILE A 444 -39.00 -12.38 -7.62
N LEU A 445 -37.69 -12.23 -7.74
CA LEU A 445 -36.71 -12.45 -6.67
C LEU A 445 -36.13 -11.11 -6.23
N ARG A 446 -36.17 -10.82 -4.93
CA ARG A 446 -35.46 -9.71 -4.31
C ARG A 446 -34.43 -10.26 -3.34
N VAL A 447 -33.18 -9.91 -3.60
CA VAL A 447 -32.01 -10.33 -2.82
C VAL A 447 -31.06 -9.15 -2.72
N LYS A 448 -30.19 -9.19 -1.72
CA LYS A 448 -29.08 -8.26 -1.58
C LYS A 448 -27.91 -8.74 -2.43
N LEU A 449 -27.40 -7.84 -3.27
CA LEU A 449 -26.28 -8.08 -4.16
C LEU A 449 -25.12 -7.18 -3.76
N MET A 450 -23.91 -7.73 -3.81
CA MET A 450 -22.69 -6.97 -3.62
C MET A 450 -22.44 -6.12 -4.88
N GLU A 451 -22.25 -4.82 -4.67
CA GLU A 451 -21.83 -3.89 -5.72
C GLU A 451 -20.33 -3.96 -5.93
N SER A 452 -19.59 -3.80 -4.85
CA SER A 452 -18.14 -3.76 -4.88
C SER A 452 -17.56 -4.20 -3.54
N ALA A 453 -16.26 -4.47 -3.54
CA ALA A 453 -15.48 -4.65 -2.35
C ALA A 453 -14.06 -4.16 -2.59
N ALA A 454 -13.40 -3.70 -1.53
CA ALA A 454 -12.04 -3.19 -1.59
C ALA A 454 -11.17 -3.78 -0.48
N GLY A 455 -9.86 -3.85 -0.73
CA GLY A 455 -8.88 -4.22 0.29
C GLY A 455 -8.67 -3.11 1.32
N GLY A 456 -8.81 -1.85 0.91
CA GLY A 456 -8.65 -0.69 1.78
C GLY A 456 -9.26 0.58 1.19
N VAL A 457 -9.17 1.66 1.96
CA VAL A 457 -9.64 2.99 1.57
C VAL A 457 -8.90 4.09 2.33
N ALA A 458 -8.39 5.09 1.62
CA ALA A 458 -7.87 6.31 2.19
C ALA A 458 -8.96 7.39 2.28
N PHE A 459 -9.19 7.93 3.49
CA PHE A 459 -10.09 9.06 3.68
C PHE A 459 -9.34 10.36 3.43
N LEU A 460 -9.33 10.82 2.17
CA LEU A 460 -8.54 11.97 1.75
C LEU A 460 -8.93 13.26 2.50
N GLY A 461 -7.94 14.12 2.72
CA GLY A 461 -8.08 15.31 3.59
C GLY A 461 -8.04 15.02 5.09
N THR A 462 -7.86 13.76 5.50
CA THR A 462 -7.79 13.32 6.89
C THR A 462 -6.51 12.53 7.15
N ASN A 463 -6.33 12.05 8.38
CA ASN A 463 -5.28 11.09 8.73
C ASN A 463 -5.74 9.62 8.75
N ILE A 464 -6.96 9.31 8.31
CA ILE A 464 -7.55 7.97 8.43
C ILE A 464 -7.38 7.17 7.15
N LEU A 465 -7.02 5.90 7.29
CA LEU A 465 -7.24 4.88 6.27
C LEU A 465 -7.85 3.61 6.88
N GLY A 466 -8.57 2.85 6.07
CA GLY A 466 -9.09 1.53 6.39
C GLY A 466 -8.33 0.43 5.65
N VAL A 467 -8.04 -0.68 6.32
CA VAL A 467 -7.52 -1.92 5.72
C VAL A 467 -8.41 -3.08 6.16
N ALA A 468 -8.97 -3.79 5.18
CA ALA A 468 -9.78 -4.95 5.43
C ALA A 468 -8.90 -6.16 5.74
N VAL A 469 -9.17 -6.82 6.87
CA VAL A 469 -8.50 -8.08 7.25
C VAL A 469 -9.12 -9.28 6.53
N ARG A 470 -10.18 -9.06 5.74
CA ARG A 470 -10.82 -10.05 4.87
C ARG A 470 -11.15 -9.45 3.50
N THR A 471 -11.07 -10.28 2.47
CA THR A 471 -11.95 -10.11 1.30
C THR A 471 -13.40 -10.38 1.74
N PRO A 472 -14.44 -10.13 0.93
CA PRO A 472 -15.82 -10.33 1.36
C PRO A 472 -16.10 -11.70 2.02
N TRP A 473 -15.40 -12.75 1.60
CA TRP A 473 -15.62 -14.10 2.11
C TRP A 473 -14.41 -14.74 2.80
N GLN A 474 -13.18 -14.34 2.49
CA GLN A 474 -11.97 -15.01 2.98
C GLN A 474 -11.06 -14.09 3.78
N LEU A 475 -10.28 -14.67 4.69
CA LEU A 475 -9.21 -13.96 5.38
C LEU A 475 -8.19 -13.39 4.38
N ALA A 476 -7.88 -12.11 4.51
CA ALA A 476 -6.83 -11.47 3.73
C ALA A 476 -5.46 -11.99 4.19
N THR A 477 -4.60 -12.31 3.23
CA THR A 477 -3.22 -12.66 3.56
C THR A 477 -2.48 -11.44 4.12
N MET A 478 -1.42 -11.66 4.89
CA MET A 478 -0.60 -10.54 5.35
C MET A 478 0.03 -9.78 4.19
N ALA A 479 0.45 -10.47 3.13
CA ALA A 479 1.03 -9.82 1.96
C ALA A 479 0.04 -8.84 1.31
N TYR A 480 -1.22 -9.26 1.15
CA TYR A 480 -2.28 -8.41 0.62
C TYR A 480 -2.56 -7.20 1.51
N GLN A 481 -2.65 -7.39 2.83
CA GLN A 481 -2.85 -6.27 3.75
C GLN A 481 -1.66 -5.27 3.73
N GLN A 482 -0.42 -5.74 3.55
CA GLN A 482 0.73 -4.83 3.43
C GLN A 482 0.73 -4.06 2.10
N GLU A 483 0.35 -4.72 1.01
CA GLU A 483 0.17 -4.10 -0.30
C GLU A 483 -0.89 -2.99 -0.23
N THR A 484 -2.07 -3.31 0.31
CA THR A 484 -3.14 -2.35 0.57
C THR A 484 -2.63 -1.20 1.43
N LEU A 485 -1.90 -1.50 2.52
CA LEU A 485 -1.46 -0.45 3.43
C LEU A 485 -0.50 0.54 2.73
N VAL A 486 0.46 0.06 1.95
CA VAL A 486 1.35 0.93 1.14
C VAL A 486 0.55 1.71 0.10
N HIS A 487 -0.45 1.09 -0.53
CA HIS A 487 -1.32 1.74 -1.50
C HIS A 487 -2.10 2.91 -0.87
N GLU A 488 -2.85 2.64 0.20
CA GLU A 488 -3.71 3.63 0.85
C GLU A 488 -2.91 4.75 1.53
N MET A 489 -1.77 4.42 2.14
CA MET A 489 -0.86 5.45 2.65
C MET A 489 -0.32 6.31 1.52
N GLY A 490 -0.14 5.74 0.33
CA GLY A 490 0.25 6.46 -0.87
C GLY A 490 -0.75 7.55 -1.28
N HIS A 491 -2.03 7.21 -1.23
CA HIS A 491 -3.14 8.15 -1.42
C HIS A 491 -3.11 9.27 -0.37
N LEU A 492 -2.96 8.94 0.92
CA LEU A 492 -2.90 9.95 2.00
C LEU A 492 -1.69 10.88 1.89
N LEU A 493 -0.55 10.38 1.43
CA LEU A 493 0.63 11.23 1.17
C LEU A 493 0.35 12.22 0.02
N GLY A 494 -0.53 11.84 -0.91
CA GLY A 494 -0.79 12.59 -2.15
C GLY A 494 0.38 12.45 -3.14
N MET A 495 1.05 11.30 -3.13
CA MET A 495 2.21 11.06 -3.97
C MET A 495 1.84 10.64 -5.40
N THR A 496 0.62 10.16 -5.65
CA THR A 496 0.10 9.97 -7.00
C THR A 496 -0.49 11.31 -7.49
N PRO A 497 0.14 11.95 -8.48
CA PRO A 497 -0.28 13.25 -8.97
C PRO A 497 -1.66 13.15 -9.63
N SER A 498 -2.62 13.99 -9.24
CA SER A 498 -3.85 14.13 -10.00
C SER A 498 -3.56 14.89 -11.29
N GLY A 499 -3.78 14.25 -12.44
CA GLY A 499 -3.71 14.94 -13.73
C GLY A 499 -4.74 16.08 -13.82
N PRO A 500 -4.52 17.08 -14.70
CA PRO A 500 -5.49 18.16 -14.92
C PRO A 500 -6.88 17.64 -15.36
N GLU A 501 -6.95 16.47 -16.00
CA GLU A 501 -8.21 15.83 -16.39
C GLU A 501 -9.03 15.35 -15.18
N TRP A 502 -8.38 14.92 -14.08
CA TRP A 502 -9.09 14.51 -12.86
C TRP A 502 -9.74 15.70 -12.15
N ALA A 503 -9.03 16.82 -12.08
CA ALA A 503 -9.56 18.06 -11.52
C ALA A 503 -10.82 18.55 -12.28
N ASN A 504 -10.91 18.22 -13.57
CA ASN A 504 -12.08 18.55 -14.40
C ASN A 504 -13.20 17.50 -14.33
N ALA A 505 -12.91 16.27 -13.90
CA ALA A 505 -13.85 15.15 -13.89
C ALA A 505 -14.63 15.00 -12.58
N ASN A 506 -14.19 15.62 -11.48
CA ASN A 506 -14.90 15.59 -10.20
C ASN A 506 -15.28 17.01 -9.76
N GLU A 507 -16.59 17.30 -9.79
CA GLU A 507 -17.20 18.48 -9.17
C GLU A 507 -17.14 18.37 -7.64
N GLY A 508 -15.93 18.50 -7.09
CA GLY A 508 -15.62 18.44 -5.66
C GLY A 508 -14.16 18.75 -5.36
N GLY A 509 -13.46 19.37 -6.32
CA GLY A 509 -12.00 19.49 -6.46
C GLY A 509 -11.23 20.26 -5.38
N GLU A 510 -11.80 20.47 -4.19
CA GLU A 510 -11.12 21.06 -3.03
C GLU A 510 -10.69 20.01 -1.99
N LEU A 511 -11.36 18.85 -1.91
CA LEU A 511 -11.06 17.79 -0.92
C LEU A 511 -9.81 16.96 -1.26
N TYR A 512 -9.44 16.94 -2.53
CA TYR A 512 -8.28 16.24 -3.04
C TYR A 512 -7.27 17.30 -3.44
N ASP A 513 -6.25 17.57 -2.61
CA ASP A 513 -5.19 18.52 -2.93
C ASP A 513 -4.48 18.08 -4.23
N ALA A 514 -5.01 18.59 -5.35
CA ALA A 514 -4.69 18.16 -6.69
C ALA A 514 -3.32 18.67 -7.17
N SER A 515 -2.46 19.16 -6.26
CA SER A 515 -1.38 20.09 -6.60
C SER A 515 0.02 19.66 -6.17
N LYS A 516 0.18 18.52 -5.47
CA LYS A 516 1.47 18.19 -4.84
C LYS A 516 2.58 17.87 -5.83
N LEU A 517 2.31 17.19 -6.94
CA LEU A 517 3.32 16.77 -7.93
C LEU A 517 2.72 16.78 -9.35
N ASP A 518 3.57 16.84 -10.38
CA ASP A 518 3.10 16.75 -11.77
C ASP A 518 2.72 15.31 -12.17
N GLY A 519 1.69 15.19 -13.02
CA GLY A 519 1.17 13.91 -13.54
C GLY A 519 2.26 12.97 -14.06
N GLY A 520 2.32 11.75 -13.51
CA GLY A 520 3.23 10.71 -13.98
C GLY A 520 2.75 10.08 -15.28
N ARG A 521 3.68 9.53 -16.08
CA ARG A 521 3.38 8.89 -17.37
C ARG A 521 2.35 7.76 -17.30
N TYR A 522 2.27 7.08 -16.16
CA TYR A 522 1.44 5.89 -15.95
C TYR A 522 0.19 6.19 -15.12
N PHE A 523 -0.20 7.46 -15.02
CA PHE A 523 -1.36 7.86 -14.24
C PHE A 523 -2.66 7.42 -14.92
N TYR A 524 -3.60 6.93 -14.13
CA TYR A 524 -5.00 6.81 -14.51
C TYR A 524 -5.88 7.08 -13.30
N SER A 525 -7.15 7.37 -13.54
CA SER A 525 -8.11 7.60 -12.48
C SER A 525 -9.34 6.75 -12.65
N ASP A 526 -9.44 5.72 -11.82
CA ASP A 526 -10.60 4.84 -11.68
C ASP A 526 -10.71 4.53 -10.18
N ALA A 527 -11.78 5.02 -9.54
CA ALA A 527 -11.96 5.02 -8.09
C ALA A 527 -10.82 5.67 -7.25
N GLY A 528 -9.97 6.51 -7.86
CA GLY A 528 -8.86 7.18 -7.18
C GLY A 528 -7.64 7.38 -8.09
N ASN A 529 -6.62 8.09 -7.59
CA ASN A 529 -5.40 8.41 -8.34
C ASN A 529 -4.43 7.19 -8.38
N HIS A 530 -4.41 6.46 -9.49
CA HIS A 530 -3.70 5.18 -9.60
C HIS A 530 -2.58 5.17 -10.66
N CYS A 531 -1.78 4.10 -10.65
CA CYS A 531 -0.63 3.89 -11.54
C CYS A 531 -0.78 2.58 -12.33
N HIS A 532 -0.89 2.66 -13.66
CA HIS A 532 -1.00 1.50 -14.54
C HIS A 532 0.36 0.95 -14.99
N PHE A 533 1.45 1.26 -14.30
CA PHE A 533 2.79 0.78 -14.69
C PHE A 533 2.82 -0.76 -14.79
N GLY A 534 3.41 -1.24 -15.88
CA GLY A 534 3.41 -2.66 -16.23
C GLY A 534 2.23 -3.09 -17.12
N LEU A 535 1.24 -2.21 -17.32
CA LEU A 535 0.09 -2.46 -18.18
C LEU A 535 -0.05 -1.39 -19.28
N PRO A 536 -0.51 -1.77 -20.49
CA PRO A 536 -1.07 -0.85 -21.45
C PRO A 536 -2.22 -0.02 -20.86
N ALA A 537 -2.38 1.25 -21.29
CA ALA A 537 -3.41 2.14 -20.75
C ALA A 537 -4.84 1.61 -20.93
N ASN A 538 -5.12 0.88 -22.03
CA ASN A 538 -6.42 0.23 -22.26
C ASN A 538 -6.68 -1.00 -21.36
N GLN A 539 -5.71 -1.38 -20.52
CA GLN A 539 -5.81 -2.43 -19.51
C GLN A 539 -5.70 -1.88 -18.08
N ALA A 540 -5.73 -0.55 -17.91
CA ALA A 540 -5.68 0.12 -16.62
C ALA A 540 -7.02 0.01 -15.87
N ASN A 541 -7.40 -1.22 -15.48
CA ASN A 541 -8.62 -1.50 -14.73
C ASN A 541 -8.41 -2.68 -13.77
N SER A 542 -9.25 -2.78 -12.74
CA SER A 542 -9.16 -3.76 -11.66
C SER A 542 -9.26 -5.24 -12.07
N SER A 543 -9.56 -5.54 -13.35
CA SER A 543 -9.53 -6.93 -13.86
C SER A 543 -8.13 -7.42 -14.25
N ASN A 544 -7.13 -6.54 -14.21
CA ASN A 544 -5.73 -6.86 -14.51
C ASN A 544 -4.88 -6.76 -13.24
N VAL A 545 -3.64 -7.25 -13.31
CA VAL A 545 -2.69 -7.18 -12.19
C VAL A 545 -1.58 -6.19 -12.52
N GLY A 546 -1.44 -5.14 -11.72
CA GLY A 546 -0.42 -4.10 -11.89
C GLY A 546 0.97 -4.52 -11.43
N ALA A 547 2.02 -3.83 -11.90
CA ALA A 547 3.39 -4.02 -11.41
C ALA A 547 3.81 -3.00 -10.34
N CYS A 548 3.02 -1.95 -10.13
CA CYS A 548 3.21 -0.94 -9.10
C CYS A 548 2.18 -1.15 -7.99
N VAL A 549 2.59 -0.96 -6.73
CA VAL A 549 1.67 -0.98 -5.59
C VAL A 549 0.58 0.09 -5.66
N MET A 550 0.77 1.17 -6.43
CA MET A 550 -0.26 2.19 -6.67
C MET A 550 -1.26 1.83 -7.78
N PHE A 551 -1.27 0.59 -8.26
CA PHE A 551 -2.33 0.13 -9.14
C PHE A 551 -3.63 -0.06 -8.35
N GLY A 552 -4.77 0.41 -8.87
CA GLY A 552 -6.07 0.41 -8.19
C GLY A 552 -6.78 -0.94 -8.13
N GLY A 553 -6.05 -2.04 -8.30
CA GLY A 553 -6.51 -3.41 -8.19
C GLY A 553 -5.36 -4.27 -7.65
N ASP A 554 -5.41 -5.57 -7.88
CA ASP A 554 -4.33 -6.46 -7.44
C ASP A 554 -2.99 -6.07 -8.09
N CYS A 555 -1.89 -6.15 -7.35
CA CYS A 555 -0.57 -5.96 -7.91
C CYS A 555 0.41 -7.11 -7.58
N GLN A 556 1.50 -7.15 -8.33
CA GLN A 556 2.51 -8.20 -8.18
C GLN A 556 3.46 -7.96 -7.00
N SER A 557 3.44 -6.75 -6.41
CA SER A 557 4.47 -6.29 -5.49
C SER A 557 4.05 -5.09 -4.65
N ILE A 558 4.44 -5.11 -3.38
CA ILE A 558 4.38 -3.96 -2.45
C ILE A 558 5.24 -2.75 -2.88
N ARG A 559 5.99 -2.85 -3.99
CA ARG A 559 6.96 -1.83 -4.40
C ARG A 559 6.34 -0.73 -5.26
N PHE A 560 6.81 0.49 -5.05
CA PHE A 560 6.58 1.56 -6.02
C PHE A 560 7.38 1.31 -7.30
N CYS A 561 6.76 1.57 -8.45
CA CYS A 561 7.49 1.62 -9.72
C CYS A 561 8.42 2.86 -9.74
N PRO A 562 9.42 2.93 -10.63
CA PRO A 562 10.37 4.06 -10.64
C PRO A 562 9.73 5.46 -10.65
N SER A 563 8.60 5.62 -11.36
CA SER A 563 7.87 6.90 -11.38
C SER A 563 7.18 7.22 -10.06
N CYS A 564 6.57 6.21 -9.40
CA CYS A 564 5.95 6.40 -8.10
C CYS A 564 7.02 6.58 -7.02
N SER A 565 8.14 5.86 -7.08
CA SER A 565 9.28 6.02 -6.17
C SER A 565 9.83 7.45 -6.19
N ASP A 566 10.02 8.04 -7.38
CA ASP A 566 10.43 9.44 -7.51
C ASP A 566 9.40 10.39 -6.88
N ALA A 567 8.11 10.11 -7.08
CA ALA A 567 7.03 10.91 -6.50
C ALA A 567 6.97 10.81 -4.96
N VAL A 568 7.03 9.60 -4.40
CA VAL A 568 7.10 9.36 -2.95
C VAL A 568 8.33 10.05 -2.36
N ARG A 569 9.47 10.01 -3.05
CA ARG A 569 10.69 10.68 -2.63
C ARG A 569 10.53 12.20 -2.56
N LYS A 570 9.73 12.81 -3.45
CA LYS A 570 9.56 14.27 -3.59
C LYS A 570 8.51 14.90 -2.71
N VAL A 571 7.44 14.16 -2.37
CA VAL A 571 6.24 14.72 -1.75
C VAL A 571 6.54 15.49 -0.46
N ASP A 572 5.97 16.70 -0.35
CA ASP A 572 6.03 17.47 0.89
C ASP A 572 5.03 16.94 1.93
N MET A 573 5.56 16.62 3.11
CA MET A 573 4.83 16.10 4.26
C MET A 573 4.80 17.11 5.42
N SER A 574 5.27 18.34 5.21
CA SER A 574 5.51 19.30 6.29
C SER A 574 4.22 19.75 6.99
N ASN A 575 3.11 19.78 6.27
CA ASN A 575 1.79 20.10 6.83
C ASN A 575 1.17 18.95 7.63
N GLY A 576 1.66 17.71 7.47
CA GLY A 576 1.04 16.53 8.05
C GLY A 576 -0.39 16.33 7.55
N TRP A 577 -1.24 15.76 8.40
CA TRP A 577 -2.64 15.46 8.12
C TRP A 577 -3.56 16.12 9.14
N THR A 578 -4.74 16.54 8.67
CA THR A 578 -5.81 17.03 9.52
C THR A 578 -6.42 15.85 10.28
N THR A 579 -6.60 16.01 11.58
CA THR A 579 -7.28 15.02 12.42
C THR A 579 -8.78 15.28 12.38
N SER A 580 -9.53 14.21 12.10
CA SER A 580 -10.99 14.26 11.95
C SER A 580 -11.73 14.11 13.27
#